data_AF-A0A852SW20-F1
#
_entry.id   AF-A0A852SW20-F1
#
_cell.length_a   1.000
_cell.length_b   1.000
_cell.length_c   1.000
_cell.angle_alpha   90.00
_cell.angle_beta   90.00
_cell.angle_gamma   90.00
#
_symmetry.space_group_name_H-M   'P 1'
#
loop_
_entity.id
_entity.type
_entity.pdbx_description
1 polymer ?
#
loop_
_entity_poly.entity_id
_entity_poly.type
_entity_poly.pdbx_seq_one_letter_code
_entity_poly.pdbx_strand_id
1 'polypeptide(L)'
;MADTIITVQGEYELRHPAERGAVRLRVTYEGPSREDVLALTTQRQLQLSSELRELHNPQSGPVTQWSSDQLRVWGDRPWSNDGRRLDVVHHAEVGIDARFSDLAALSDWVGVVSLLDGVAVDGVTWSLTEARRQTLTQEARRRAVENAVAKATVYATSLGLTTVKPLALSDPGMLGDGSAPGQPPQPLFARAVSADSGGATLSLKPEELTIAVQVHARFSAS
;
A
#
# COMPACT_ATOMS: atom_id res chain seq x y z
N MET A 1 5.55 -51.55 -8.28
CA MET A 1 6.28 -50.44 -8.94
C MET A 1 6.42 -49.33 -7.92
N ALA A 2 7.57 -48.69 -7.82
CA ALA A 2 7.77 -47.62 -6.84
C ALA A 2 7.12 -46.33 -7.39
N ASP A 3 6.19 -45.75 -6.63
CA ASP A 3 5.60 -44.47 -6.97
C ASP A 3 6.68 -43.38 -7.00
N THR A 4 6.66 -42.52 -8.02
CA THR A 4 7.55 -41.37 -8.11
C THR A 4 6.95 -40.19 -7.34
N ILE A 5 7.75 -39.57 -6.48
CA ILE A 5 7.32 -38.39 -5.73
C ILE A 5 7.69 -37.13 -6.50
N ILE A 6 6.70 -36.31 -6.81
CA ILE A 6 6.85 -35.03 -7.50
C ILE A 6 6.54 -33.91 -6.50
N THR A 7 7.54 -33.09 -6.18
CA THR A 7 7.36 -31.89 -5.35
C THR A 7 7.45 -30.66 -6.24
N VAL A 8 6.44 -29.80 -6.20
CA VAL A 8 6.33 -28.61 -7.05
C VAL A 8 5.85 -27.40 -6.26
N GLN A 9 6.29 -26.23 -6.70
CA GLN A 9 5.66 -24.97 -6.35
C GLN A 9 4.60 -24.62 -7.40
N GLY A 10 3.37 -24.39 -6.95
CA GLY A 10 2.33 -23.74 -7.73
C GLY A 10 2.28 -22.25 -7.41
N GLU A 11 2.02 -21.43 -8.42
CA GLU A 11 1.94 -19.99 -8.25
C GLU A 11 0.87 -19.39 -9.15
N TYR A 12 0.32 -18.28 -8.70
CA TYR A 12 -0.59 -17.47 -9.49
C TYR A 12 -0.50 -16.01 -9.07
N GLU A 13 -0.52 -15.13 -10.08
CA GLU A 13 -0.56 -13.69 -9.92
C GLU A 13 -1.78 -13.14 -10.67
N LEU A 14 -2.49 -12.21 -10.06
CA LEU A 14 -3.50 -11.41 -10.73
C LEU A 14 -3.33 -9.93 -10.38
N ARG A 15 -3.77 -9.07 -11.30
CA ARG A 15 -3.80 -7.62 -11.11
C ARG A 15 -5.23 -7.14 -11.03
N HIS A 16 -5.47 -6.15 -10.18
CA HIS A 16 -6.77 -5.52 -10.02
C HIS A 16 -6.61 -4.02 -9.73
N PRO A 17 -7.38 -3.12 -10.35
CA PRO A 17 -7.32 -1.71 -10.05
C PRO A 17 -7.69 -1.45 -8.58
N ALA A 18 -7.05 -0.46 -7.96
CA ALA A 18 -7.38 -0.06 -6.60
C ALA A 18 -8.85 0.39 -6.47
N GLU A 19 -9.46 0.11 -5.32
CA GLU A 19 -10.84 0.48 -5.00
C GLU A 19 -10.92 1.64 -4.00
N ARG A 20 -9.79 1.92 -3.34
CA ARG A 20 -9.63 2.92 -2.28
C ARG A 20 -8.30 3.65 -2.46
N GLY A 21 -8.30 4.94 -2.17
CA GLY A 21 -7.09 5.74 -2.03
C GLY A 21 -7.01 6.33 -0.63
N ALA A 22 -5.84 6.32 -0.01
CA ALA A 22 -5.61 6.99 1.26
C ALA A 22 -4.50 8.03 1.09
N VAL A 23 -4.82 9.28 1.38
CA VAL A 23 -3.90 10.41 1.31
C VAL A 23 -3.37 10.73 2.70
N ARG A 24 -2.07 11.04 2.75
CA ARG A 24 -1.42 11.63 3.91
C ARG A 24 -1.02 13.06 3.59
N LEU A 25 -1.42 13.96 4.47
CA LEU A 25 -1.04 15.36 4.44
C LEU A 25 -0.23 15.70 5.69
N ARG A 26 0.65 16.67 5.55
CA ARG A 26 1.24 17.40 6.67
C ARG A 26 0.89 18.88 6.55
N VAL A 27 0.44 19.45 7.66
CA VAL A 27 0.29 20.88 7.81
C VAL A 27 1.48 21.38 8.61
N THR A 28 2.29 22.28 8.05
CA THR A 28 3.49 22.80 8.69
C THR A 28 3.62 24.29 8.45
N TYR A 29 3.87 25.03 9.53
CA TYR A 29 4.29 26.42 9.47
C TYR A 29 5.57 26.60 10.28
N GLU A 30 6.38 27.59 9.89
CA GLU A 30 7.59 27.98 10.60
C GLU A 30 7.73 29.50 10.66
N GLY A 31 8.40 30.00 11.70
CA GLY A 31 8.55 31.44 11.89
C GLY A 31 9.18 31.85 13.22
N PRO A 32 9.39 33.16 13.43
CA PRO A 32 10.05 33.69 14.63
C PRO A 32 9.16 33.69 15.88
N SER A 33 7.84 33.58 15.72
CA SER A 33 6.86 33.61 16.81
C SER A 33 6.22 32.24 16.99
N ARG A 34 6.42 31.64 18.16
CA ARG A 34 5.84 30.33 18.49
C ARG A 34 4.31 30.36 18.52
N GLU A 35 3.74 31.45 19.02
CA GLU A 35 2.29 31.63 19.13
C GLU A 35 1.63 31.72 17.76
N ASP A 36 2.20 32.53 16.86
CA ASP A 36 1.66 32.71 15.51
C ASP A 36 1.73 31.41 14.69
N VAL A 37 2.87 30.72 14.74
CA VAL A 37 3.07 29.43 14.05
C VAL A 37 2.08 28.38 14.57
N LEU A 38 1.88 28.31 15.89
CA LEU A 38 0.89 27.41 16.49
C LEU A 38 -0.55 27.75 16.04
N ALA A 39 -0.91 29.04 16.05
CA ALA A 39 -2.24 29.50 15.66
C ALA A 39 -2.54 29.19 14.19
N LEU A 40 -1.59 29.46 13.28
CA LEU A 40 -1.72 29.18 11.85
C LEU A 40 -1.88 27.68 11.57
N THR A 41 -1.01 26.83 12.15
CA THR A 41 -1.11 25.37 12.00
C THR A 41 -2.46 24.85 12.50
N THR A 42 -2.92 25.33 13.66
CA THR A 42 -4.21 24.94 14.24
C THR A 42 -5.39 25.38 13.35
N GLN A 43 -5.37 26.62 12.85
CA GLN A 43 -6.41 27.13 11.97
C GLN A 43 -6.51 26.30 10.68
N ARG A 44 -5.37 26.01 10.04
CA ARG A 44 -5.33 25.20 8.82
C ARG A 44 -5.81 23.77 9.07
N GLN A 45 -5.39 23.17 10.19
CA GLN A 45 -5.83 21.82 10.59
C GLN A 45 -7.35 21.76 10.84
N LEU A 46 -7.92 22.76 11.51
CA LEU A 46 -9.36 22.84 11.74
C LEU A 46 -10.15 23.01 10.44
N GLN A 47 -9.66 23.83 9.50
CA GLN A 47 -10.27 23.99 8.19
C GLN A 47 -10.33 22.64 7.44
N LEU A 48 -9.17 21.98 7.27
CA LEU A 48 -9.09 20.70 6.56
C LEU A 48 -9.91 19.60 7.25
N SER A 49 -9.92 19.58 8.58
CA SER A 49 -10.73 18.65 9.35
C SER A 49 -12.23 18.91 9.19
N SER A 50 -12.64 20.18 8.97
CA SER A 50 -14.04 20.51 8.68
C SER A 50 -14.46 20.02 7.31
N GLU A 51 -13.64 20.28 6.27
CA GLU A 51 -13.87 19.80 4.91
C GLU A 51 -13.98 18.26 4.85
N LEU A 52 -13.03 17.56 5.50
CA LEU A 52 -13.06 16.10 5.58
C LEU A 52 -14.29 15.58 6.34
N ARG A 53 -14.74 16.29 7.37
CA ARG A 53 -15.95 15.92 8.13
C ARG A 53 -17.21 16.07 7.28
N GLU A 54 -17.28 17.09 6.42
CA GLU A 54 -18.40 17.27 5.49
C GLU A 54 -18.43 16.18 4.41
N LEU A 55 -17.27 15.76 3.92
CA LEU A 55 -17.12 14.67 2.96
C LEU A 55 -17.25 13.27 3.58
N HIS A 56 -17.22 13.18 4.91
CA HIS A 56 -17.19 11.90 5.62
C HIS A 56 -18.57 11.28 5.77
N ASN A 57 -18.73 10.09 5.19
CA ASN A 57 -19.80 9.18 5.55
C ASN A 57 -19.29 7.73 5.38
N PRO A 58 -19.21 6.93 6.46
CA PRO A 58 -18.64 5.58 6.42
C PRO A 58 -19.33 4.62 5.43
N GLN A 59 -20.62 4.82 5.14
CA GLN A 59 -21.41 3.90 4.32
C GLN A 59 -21.54 4.37 2.87
N SER A 60 -21.69 5.67 2.64
CA SER A 60 -22.02 6.21 1.31
C SER A 60 -21.25 7.48 0.95
N GLY A 61 -20.35 7.97 1.80
CA GLY A 61 -19.57 9.17 1.53
C GLY A 61 -18.31 8.89 0.73
N PRO A 62 -17.76 9.92 0.07
CA PRO A 62 -16.46 9.84 -0.61
C PRO A 62 -15.31 9.58 0.38
N VAL A 63 -15.40 10.06 1.63
CA VAL A 63 -14.43 9.77 2.70
C VAL A 63 -14.99 8.73 3.67
N THR A 64 -14.35 7.57 3.71
CA THR A 64 -14.76 6.43 4.55
C THR A 64 -14.16 6.46 5.95
N GLN A 65 -12.98 7.07 6.11
CA GLN A 65 -12.29 7.23 7.38
C GLN A 65 -11.33 8.40 7.25
N TRP A 66 -11.12 9.15 8.34
CA TRP A 66 -10.03 10.09 8.45
C TRP A 66 -9.57 10.23 9.90
N SER A 67 -8.35 10.72 10.08
CA SER A 67 -7.76 11.00 11.39
C SER A 67 -6.79 12.19 11.28
N SER A 68 -6.60 12.87 12.40
CA SER A 68 -5.59 13.91 12.56
C SER A 68 -4.66 13.48 13.69
N ASP A 69 -3.36 13.59 13.45
CA ASP A 69 -2.33 13.26 14.43
C ASP A 69 -2.21 14.33 15.53
N GLN A 70 -1.36 14.06 16.51
CA GLN A 70 -1.02 15.03 17.55
C GLN A 70 -0.21 16.19 16.98
N LEU A 71 -0.61 17.42 17.33
CA LEU A 71 0.12 18.64 17.01
C LEU A 71 1.48 18.66 17.71
N ARG A 72 2.55 18.80 16.93
CA ARG A 72 3.93 18.91 17.43
C ARG A 72 4.41 20.34 17.28
N VAL A 73 5.04 20.88 18.31
CA VAL A 73 5.61 22.22 18.31
C VAL A 73 7.02 22.16 18.86
N TRP A 74 8.00 22.63 18.10
CA TRP A 74 9.40 22.69 18.52
C TRP A 74 10.04 24.00 18.06
N GLY A 75 11.26 24.24 18.50
CA GLY A 75 12.08 25.30 17.94
C GLY A 75 13.54 24.87 17.89
N ASP A 76 14.21 25.25 16.83
CA ASP A 76 15.63 25.04 16.66
C ASP A 76 16.31 26.33 16.21
N ARG A 77 17.64 26.33 16.26
CA ARG A 77 18.45 27.50 15.94
C ARG A 77 19.36 27.12 14.79
N PRO A 78 19.02 27.51 13.55
CA PRO A 78 19.82 27.18 12.39
C PRO A 78 21.20 27.85 12.47
N TRP A 79 22.15 27.30 11.73
CA TRP A 79 23.48 27.88 11.58
C TRP A 79 23.53 28.74 10.32
N SER A 80 24.19 29.89 10.39
CA SER A 80 24.55 30.68 9.22
C SER A 80 25.70 30.02 8.47
N ASN A 81 25.90 30.43 7.21
CA ASN A 81 27.04 29.97 6.40
C ASN A 81 28.41 30.30 7.03
N ASP A 82 28.48 31.32 7.89
CA ASP A 82 29.69 31.72 8.62
C ASP A 82 29.87 30.98 9.95
N GLY A 83 29.07 29.95 10.22
CA GLY A 83 29.14 29.17 11.46
C GLY A 83 28.59 29.88 12.70
N ARG A 84 27.78 30.94 12.53
CA ARG A 84 27.10 31.62 13.65
C ARG A 84 25.73 31.00 13.87
N ARG A 85 25.34 30.86 15.13
CA ARG A 85 23.99 30.39 15.49
C ARG A 85 22.99 31.54 15.30
N LEU A 86 21.96 31.31 14.48
CA LEU A 86 20.90 32.27 14.20
C LEU A 86 19.86 32.31 15.33
N ASP A 87 18.89 33.22 15.18
CA ASP A 87 17.71 33.29 16.03
C ASP A 87 16.90 31.99 15.95
N VAL A 88 16.10 31.74 16.99
CA VAL A 88 15.25 30.54 17.04
C VAL A 88 14.18 30.62 15.97
N VAL A 89 14.02 29.53 15.22
CA VAL A 89 12.89 29.29 14.33
C VAL A 89 11.98 28.31 15.03
N HIS A 90 10.71 28.69 15.16
CA HIS A 90 9.67 27.85 15.71
C HIS A 90 8.93 27.14 14.59
N HIS A 91 8.60 25.89 14.81
CA HIS A 91 7.87 25.05 13.88
C HIS A 91 6.64 24.46 14.58
N ALA A 92 5.54 24.36 13.86
CA ALA A 92 4.39 23.57 14.29
C ALA A 92 3.91 22.69 13.13
N GLU A 93 3.73 21.41 13.43
CA GLU A 93 3.36 20.40 12.45
C GLU A 93 2.21 19.52 12.96
N VAL A 94 1.28 19.16 12.06
CA VAL A 94 0.28 18.14 12.31
C VAL A 94 0.03 17.30 11.05
N GLY A 95 -0.08 15.99 11.23
CA GLY A 95 -0.43 15.04 10.16
C GLY A 95 -1.94 14.84 10.05
N ILE A 96 -2.42 14.62 8.83
CA ILE A 96 -3.81 14.24 8.54
C ILE A 96 -3.80 13.07 7.57
N ASP A 97 -4.49 11.98 7.91
CA ASP A 97 -4.71 10.85 7.03
C ASP A 97 -6.20 10.74 6.68
N ALA A 98 -6.52 10.55 5.40
CA ALA A 98 -7.90 10.39 4.94
C ALA A 98 -8.01 9.28 3.89
N ARG A 99 -8.99 8.38 4.04
CA ARG A 99 -9.28 7.28 3.12
C ARG A 99 -10.55 7.53 2.35
N PHE A 100 -10.41 7.53 1.03
CA PHE A 100 -11.46 7.77 0.07
C PHE A 100 -11.95 6.48 -0.58
N SER A 101 -13.28 6.36 -0.69
CA SER A 101 -13.98 5.37 -1.52
C SER A 101 -14.15 5.84 -2.96
N ASP A 102 -14.25 7.16 -3.14
CA ASP A 102 -14.37 7.83 -4.43
C ASP A 102 -13.01 8.42 -4.84
N LEU A 103 -12.43 7.86 -5.91
CA LEU A 103 -11.09 8.21 -6.37
C LEU A 103 -11.07 9.53 -7.16
N ALA A 104 -12.21 9.94 -7.72
CA ALA A 104 -12.37 11.25 -8.33
C ALA A 104 -12.42 12.33 -7.24
N ALA A 105 -13.25 12.12 -6.21
CA ALA A 105 -13.31 13.03 -5.06
C ALA A 105 -11.95 13.17 -4.36
N LEU A 106 -11.17 12.08 -4.27
CA LEU A 106 -9.79 12.15 -3.80
C LEU A 106 -8.92 13.05 -4.67
N SER A 107 -8.96 12.87 -5.99
CA SER A 107 -8.17 13.66 -6.94
C SER A 107 -8.52 15.15 -6.86
N ASP A 108 -9.80 15.48 -6.82
CA ASP A 108 -10.30 16.85 -6.70
C ASP A 108 -9.87 17.47 -5.38
N TRP A 109 -10.04 16.76 -4.26
CA TRP A 109 -9.66 17.26 -2.95
C TRP A 109 -8.15 17.48 -2.83
N VAL A 110 -7.33 16.52 -3.28
CA VAL A 110 -5.86 16.68 -3.31
C VAL A 110 -5.45 17.85 -4.20
N GLY A 111 -6.10 18.03 -5.35
CA GLY A 111 -5.87 19.16 -6.23
C GLY A 111 -6.09 20.51 -5.53
N VAL A 112 -7.17 20.64 -4.74
CA VAL A 112 -7.46 21.86 -3.98
C VAL A 112 -6.46 22.07 -2.83
N VAL A 113 -6.25 21.06 -1.99
CA VAL A 113 -5.42 21.23 -0.78
C VAL A 113 -3.93 21.40 -1.08
N SER A 114 -3.45 20.88 -2.22
CA SER A 114 -2.06 21.05 -2.67
C SER A 114 -1.68 22.51 -2.98
N LEU A 115 -2.67 23.38 -3.18
CA LEU A 115 -2.48 24.80 -3.44
C LEU A 115 -2.52 25.65 -2.16
N LEU A 116 -2.83 25.04 -1.01
CA LEU A 116 -2.92 25.75 0.25
C LEU A 116 -1.54 25.95 0.86
N ASP A 117 -1.29 27.17 1.30
CA ASP A 117 -0.09 27.48 2.07
C ASP A 117 -0.03 26.64 3.36
N GLY A 118 1.19 26.21 3.70
CA GLY A 118 1.46 25.36 4.86
C GLY A 118 0.94 23.92 4.74
N VAL A 119 0.52 23.45 3.55
CA VAL A 119 0.08 22.07 3.32
C VAL A 119 1.04 21.34 2.39
N ALA A 120 1.51 20.17 2.82
CA ALA A 120 2.28 19.23 2.02
C ALA A 120 1.49 17.94 1.84
N VAL A 121 1.35 17.47 0.60
CA VAL A 121 0.83 16.14 0.29
C VAL A 121 1.99 15.15 0.31
N ASP A 122 2.10 14.33 1.36
CA ASP A 122 3.21 13.38 1.50
C ASP A 122 3.06 12.20 0.51
N GLY A 123 1.83 11.85 0.16
CA GLY A 123 1.55 10.84 -0.86
C GLY A 123 0.16 10.24 -0.77
N VAL A 124 -0.12 9.37 -1.74
CA VAL A 124 -1.36 8.61 -1.83
C VAL A 124 -1.02 7.13 -1.90
N THR A 125 -1.67 6.34 -1.05
CA THR A 125 -1.56 4.88 -1.02
C THR A 125 -2.83 4.24 -1.53
N TRP A 126 -2.68 3.21 -2.34
CA TRP A 126 -3.79 2.53 -3.00
C TRP A 126 -4.12 1.23 -2.30
N SER A 127 -5.40 0.91 -2.16
CA SER A 127 -5.82 -0.35 -1.55
C SER A 127 -7.12 -0.89 -2.15
N LEU A 128 -7.34 -2.19 -1.95
CA LEU A 128 -8.62 -2.84 -2.18
C LEU A 128 -9.47 -2.77 -0.93
N THR A 129 -10.78 -2.94 -1.08
CA THR A 129 -11.61 -3.28 0.07
C THR A 129 -11.19 -4.64 0.65
N GLU A 130 -11.40 -4.84 1.95
CA GLU A 130 -11.03 -6.09 2.61
C GLU A 130 -11.79 -7.29 2.00
N ALA A 131 -13.09 -7.14 1.74
CA ALA A 131 -13.89 -8.15 1.07
C ALA A 131 -13.31 -8.52 -0.31
N ARG A 132 -12.94 -7.52 -1.12
CA ARG A 132 -12.37 -7.77 -2.45
C ARG A 132 -11.01 -8.44 -2.37
N ARG A 133 -10.14 -7.98 -1.46
CA ARG A 133 -8.83 -8.61 -1.21
C ARG A 133 -8.99 -10.08 -0.86
N GLN A 134 -9.93 -10.41 0.02
CA GLN A 134 -10.22 -11.80 0.41
C GLN A 134 -10.70 -12.63 -0.79
N THR A 135 -11.68 -12.14 -1.56
CA THR A 135 -12.18 -12.84 -2.75
C THR A 135 -11.06 -13.11 -3.76
N LEU A 136 -10.25 -12.11 -4.09
CA LEU A 136 -9.17 -12.25 -5.05
C LEU A 136 -8.04 -13.16 -4.53
N THR A 137 -7.76 -13.13 -3.23
CA THR A 137 -6.78 -14.06 -2.61
C THR A 137 -7.27 -15.50 -2.66
N GLN A 138 -8.57 -15.75 -2.43
CA GLN A 138 -9.16 -17.10 -2.57
C GLN A 138 -9.05 -17.61 -4.01
N GLU A 139 -9.37 -16.76 -4.98
CA GLU A 139 -9.21 -17.10 -6.40
C GLU A 139 -7.74 -17.39 -6.73
N ALA A 140 -6.80 -16.55 -6.29
CA ALA A 140 -5.38 -16.77 -6.53
C ALA A 140 -4.86 -18.07 -5.90
N ARG A 141 -5.35 -18.44 -4.71
CA ARG A 141 -5.04 -19.74 -4.08
C ARG A 141 -5.53 -20.91 -4.91
N ARG A 142 -6.78 -20.87 -5.37
CA ARG A 142 -7.34 -21.92 -6.25
C ARG A 142 -6.50 -22.08 -7.50
N ARG A 143 -6.14 -20.97 -8.15
CA ARG A 143 -5.31 -20.96 -9.36
C ARG A 143 -3.88 -21.43 -9.13
N ALA A 144 -3.28 -21.10 -7.99
CA ALA A 144 -1.95 -21.59 -7.63
C ALA A 144 -1.94 -23.12 -7.44
N VAL A 145 -3.00 -23.68 -6.85
CA VAL A 145 -3.17 -25.14 -6.74
C VAL A 145 -3.38 -25.77 -8.12
N GLU A 146 -4.22 -25.19 -8.99
CA GLU A 146 -4.38 -25.65 -10.38
C GLU A 146 -3.05 -25.64 -11.13
N ASN A 147 -2.23 -24.60 -10.94
CA ASN A 147 -0.89 -24.51 -11.50
C ASN A 147 0.03 -25.63 -10.99
N ALA A 148 0.02 -25.92 -9.69
CA ALA A 148 0.80 -27.02 -9.10
C ALA A 148 0.39 -28.37 -9.71
N VAL A 149 -0.92 -28.63 -9.80
CA VAL A 149 -1.44 -29.88 -10.39
C VAL A 149 -1.01 -30.00 -11.83
N ALA A 150 -1.19 -28.95 -12.65
CA ALA A 150 -0.78 -28.96 -14.05
C ALA A 150 0.73 -29.23 -14.20
N LYS A 151 1.56 -28.58 -13.37
CA LYS A 151 3.02 -28.77 -13.36
C LYS A 151 3.40 -30.21 -12.99
N ALA A 152 2.78 -30.78 -11.96
CA ALA A 152 3.02 -32.17 -11.57
C ALA A 152 2.56 -33.16 -12.64
N THR A 153 1.43 -32.90 -13.31
CA THR A 153 0.96 -33.71 -14.44
C THR A 153 1.94 -33.68 -15.61
N VAL A 154 2.47 -32.52 -15.98
CA VAL A 154 3.50 -32.42 -17.04
C VAL A 154 4.75 -33.23 -16.70
N TYR A 155 5.20 -33.18 -15.44
CA TYR A 155 6.36 -33.97 -15.01
C TYR A 155 6.08 -35.48 -15.02
N ALA A 156 4.93 -35.91 -14.52
CA ALA A 156 4.53 -37.31 -14.52
C ALA A 156 4.43 -37.89 -15.93
N THR A 157 3.72 -37.20 -16.84
CA THR A 157 3.54 -37.69 -18.22
C THR A 157 4.85 -37.71 -19.00
N SER A 158 5.77 -36.78 -18.72
CA SER A 158 7.12 -36.79 -19.30
C SER A 158 7.96 -38.01 -18.86
N LEU A 159 7.63 -38.62 -17.74
CA LEU A 159 8.24 -39.86 -17.24
C LEU A 159 7.49 -41.12 -17.70
N GLY A 160 6.45 -40.98 -18.53
CA GLY A 160 5.60 -42.10 -18.95
C GLY A 160 4.60 -42.57 -17.89
N LEU A 161 4.41 -41.79 -16.81
CA LEU A 161 3.44 -42.07 -15.75
C LEU A 161 2.08 -41.46 -16.12
N THR A 162 0.99 -42.12 -15.72
CA THR A 162 -0.37 -41.75 -16.17
C THR A 162 -1.27 -41.28 -15.04
N THR A 163 -0.96 -41.66 -13.81
CA THR A 163 -1.73 -41.30 -12.62
C THR A 163 -0.95 -40.31 -11.78
N VAL A 164 -1.60 -39.23 -11.35
CA VAL A 164 -1.05 -38.25 -10.39
C VAL A 164 -2.01 -38.11 -9.22
N LYS A 165 -1.53 -38.32 -7.99
CA LYS A 165 -2.34 -38.22 -6.77
C LYS A 165 -1.72 -37.23 -5.79
N PRO A 166 -2.50 -36.28 -5.24
CA PRO A 166 -1.99 -35.35 -4.24
C PRO A 166 -1.65 -36.10 -2.94
N LEU A 167 -0.48 -35.78 -2.37
CA LEU A 167 -0.01 -36.31 -1.09
C LEU A 167 0.04 -35.22 -0.02
N ALA A 168 0.47 -34.01 -0.38
CA ALA A 168 0.56 -32.89 0.54
C ALA A 168 0.36 -31.57 -0.22
N LEU A 169 -0.23 -30.59 0.47
CA LEU A 169 -0.34 -29.21 0.03
C LEU A 169 -0.08 -28.32 1.25
N SER A 170 0.76 -27.30 1.08
CA SER A 170 1.04 -26.34 2.14
C SER A 170 1.35 -24.97 1.56
N ASP A 171 1.34 -23.96 2.43
CA ASP A 171 2.02 -22.70 2.14
C ASP A 171 3.54 -22.93 1.98
N PRO A 172 4.27 -22.01 1.33
CA PRO A 172 5.70 -22.16 1.09
C PRO A 172 6.49 -22.39 2.38
N GLY A 173 7.38 -23.39 2.38
CA GLY A 173 8.24 -23.72 3.53
C GLY A 173 7.59 -24.57 4.62
N MET A 174 6.33 -24.98 4.46
CA MET A 174 5.58 -25.75 5.47
C MET A 174 5.40 -27.25 5.13
N LEU A 175 6.07 -27.75 4.07
CA LEU A 175 6.00 -29.16 3.63
C LEU A 175 6.80 -30.16 4.49
N GLY A 176 7.56 -29.69 5.49
CA GLY A 176 8.20 -30.53 6.53
C GLY A 176 9.43 -31.34 6.08
N ASP A 177 10.03 -31.01 4.95
CA ASP A 177 11.11 -31.77 4.28
C ASP A 177 12.51 -31.15 4.44
N GLY A 178 12.72 -30.25 5.40
CA GLY A 178 14.04 -29.65 5.65
C GLY A 178 14.48 -28.64 4.57
N SER A 179 13.63 -28.39 3.57
CA SER A 179 13.68 -27.20 2.74
C SER A 179 13.52 -26.00 3.67
N ALA A 180 14.65 -25.33 3.98
CA ALA A 180 14.64 -24.11 4.78
C ALA A 180 13.56 -23.16 4.23
N PRO A 181 12.87 -22.38 5.09
CA PRO A 181 11.93 -21.39 4.61
C PRO A 181 12.67 -20.52 3.60
N GLY A 182 12.27 -20.63 2.32
CA GLY A 182 12.77 -19.75 1.28
C GLY A 182 12.58 -18.33 1.79
N GLN A 183 13.65 -17.53 1.75
CA GLN A 183 13.62 -16.15 2.21
C GLN A 183 12.32 -15.49 1.73
N PRO A 184 11.57 -14.82 2.62
CA PRO A 184 10.42 -14.04 2.17
C PRO A 184 10.89 -13.13 1.04
N PRO A 185 10.13 -13.00 -0.07
CA PRO A 185 10.50 -12.07 -1.12
C PRO A 185 10.70 -10.71 -0.45
N GLN A 186 11.93 -10.20 -0.54
CA GLN A 186 12.23 -8.84 -0.11
C GLN A 186 11.25 -7.93 -0.86
N PRO A 187 10.53 -7.01 -0.20
CA PRO A 187 9.71 -6.05 -0.92
C PRO A 187 10.65 -5.28 -1.85
N LEU A 188 10.52 -5.52 -3.15
CA LEU A 188 11.12 -4.64 -4.15
C LEU A 188 10.41 -3.31 -3.98
N PHE A 189 11.11 -2.35 -3.36
CA PHE A 189 10.69 -0.96 -3.34
C PHE A 189 10.47 -0.54 -4.79
N ALA A 190 9.21 -0.32 -5.15
CA ALA A 190 8.85 0.31 -6.42
C ALA A 190 9.53 1.67 -6.44
N ARG A 191 10.48 1.84 -7.36
CA ARG A 191 11.15 3.11 -7.60
C ARG A 191 10.10 4.07 -8.15
N ALA A 192 9.67 5.02 -7.33
CA ALA A 192 8.84 6.11 -7.77
C ALA A 192 9.56 6.86 -8.90
N VAL A 193 8.95 6.88 -10.08
CA VAL A 193 9.39 7.70 -11.20
C VAL A 193 8.61 9.00 -11.09
N SER A 194 9.31 10.08 -10.75
CA SER A 194 8.73 11.42 -10.73
C SER A 194 8.32 11.78 -12.15
N ALA A 195 7.02 12.07 -12.36
CA ALA A 195 6.51 12.61 -13.60
C ALA A 195 6.46 14.14 -13.54
N ASP A 196 6.90 14.75 -14.64
CA ASP A 196 6.97 16.19 -14.87
C ASP A 196 5.63 16.90 -14.66
N SER A 197 5.71 18.07 -14.00
CA SER A 197 4.60 18.98 -13.78
C SER A 197 4.32 19.81 -15.04
N GLY A 198 3.22 19.50 -15.71
CA GLY A 198 2.60 20.35 -16.72
C GLY A 198 1.14 20.60 -16.35
N GLY A 199 0.73 21.87 -16.29
CA GLY A 199 -0.58 22.31 -15.83
C GLY A 199 -1.76 21.60 -16.49
N ALA A 200 -2.36 20.69 -15.73
CA ALA A 200 -3.70 20.13 -15.88
C ALA A 200 -4.12 19.66 -14.48
N THR A 201 -5.42 19.55 -14.22
CA THR A 201 -5.97 19.05 -12.95
C THR A 201 -5.24 17.79 -12.50
N LEU A 202 -4.78 17.75 -11.24
CA LEU A 202 -4.05 16.62 -10.67
C LEU A 202 -4.95 15.38 -10.66
N SER A 203 -4.89 14.57 -11.72
CA SER A 203 -5.66 13.33 -11.84
C SER A 203 -4.83 12.18 -11.31
N LEU A 204 -5.15 11.73 -10.10
CA LEU A 204 -4.50 10.56 -9.51
C LEU A 204 -5.06 9.32 -10.21
N LYS A 205 -4.21 8.59 -10.93
CA LYS A 205 -4.60 7.32 -11.55
C LYS A 205 -4.53 6.20 -10.50
N PRO A 206 -5.62 5.46 -10.28
CA PRO A 206 -5.60 4.30 -9.39
C PRO A 206 -4.54 3.30 -9.84
N GLU A 207 -3.72 2.83 -8.90
CA GLU A 207 -2.69 1.83 -9.19
C GLU A 207 -3.30 0.44 -9.45
N GLU A 208 -2.67 -0.34 -10.33
CA GLU A 208 -2.95 -1.77 -10.44
C GLU A 208 -2.27 -2.53 -9.31
N LEU A 209 -3.08 -3.05 -8.39
CA LEU A 209 -2.62 -3.82 -7.26
C LEU A 209 -2.43 -5.28 -7.67
N THR A 210 -1.28 -5.84 -7.30
CA THR A 210 -0.92 -7.22 -7.59
C THR A 210 -1.21 -8.12 -6.39
N ILE A 211 -1.89 -9.23 -6.63
CA ILE A 211 -2.14 -10.29 -5.65
C ILE A 211 -1.43 -11.55 -6.16
N ALA A 212 -0.39 -11.95 -5.44
CA ALA A 212 0.40 -13.13 -5.74
C ALA A 212 0.23 -14.18 -4.63
N VAL A 213 0.04 -15.44 -5.03
CA VAL A 213 -0.02 -16.59 -4.13
C VAL A 213 0.92 -17.66 -4.63
N GLN A 214 1.61 -18.29 -3.68
CA GLN A 214 2.42 -19.48 -3.90
C GLN A 214 1.95 -20.59 -2.98
N VAL A 215 1.99 -21.83 -3.47
CA VAL A 215 1.71 -23.05 -2.71
C VAL A 215 2.78 -24.08 -3.03
N HIS A 216 3.11 -24.92 -2.06
CA HIS A 216 3.97 -26.07 -2.26
C HIS A 216 3.12 -27.33 -2.21
N ALA A 217 3.29 -28.21 -3.19
CA ALA A 217 2.50 -29.43 -3.31
C ALA A 217 3.40 -30.62 -3.61
N ARG A 218 3.01 -31.77 -3.06
CA ARG A 218 3.65 -33.06 -3.31
C ARG A 218 2.63 -34.02 -3.87
N PHE A 219 3.02 -34.75 -4.89
CA PHE A 219 2.19 -35.74 -5.57
C PHE A 219 2.94 -37.07 -5.66
N SER A 220 2.22 -38.19 -5.63
CA SER A 220 2.73 -39.45 -6.16
C SER A 220 2.29 -39.61 -7.60
N ALA A 221 3.16 -40.21 -8.41
CA ALA A 221 2.89 -40.54 -9.80
C ALA A 221 3.25 -42.00 -10.11
N SER A 222 2.41 -42.66 -10.91
CA SER A 222 2.53 -44.07 -11.31
C SER A 222 2.03 -44.33 -12.73
#